data_AF-A0A9D2IGN4-F1
#
_entry.id   AF-A0A9D2IGN4-F1
#
_cell.length_a   1.000
_cell.length_b   1.000
_cell.length_c   1.000
_cell.angle_alpha   90.00
_cell.angle_beta   90.00
_cell.angle_gamma   90.00
#
_symmetry.space_group_name_H-M   'P 1'
#
loop_
_entity.id
_entity.type
_entity.pdbx_description
1 polymer ?
#
loop_
_entity_poly.entity_id
_entity_poly.type
_entity_poly.pdbx_seq_one_letter_code
_entity_poly.pdbx_strand_id
1 'polypeptide(L)'
;MENIYRKLLKKTDLRANLIQLKQLLKTEKGRREFEKLSGKNYDFLMRFLVEEDPKVRKNTAEILGALHCDAAVDVLYDAYEAEDTLFIRGDYVDAMNMLDCREYLNDFKERLKELEETQPAPEERKHVEREKKALRQLILDKEGLKKHTFCGYERENEVILTTMRAFRSMTAKEVSKSTGKPAVKTGAGVKLRVDDLNTILGIRTFKELLFVIHKKALSGTGLLLPADGEKMAKMLKESDMMELIEKNHVEKGPFYFRIGIQTRQHPQEKASLAKEAAAALERVFHGKLINSASHYEIELRLVQDKEGNYYPCLKFFTIPDHRFDYRRYYISAGMQPFMAAGIIGLAGPWLKEEAQVMDPFCGAGTLLVERSYYSHTKSSYGTDIFGEAIAKARANARIAGMPIHFINRDFMDFKHDYFFDEIITDMPDQSQQSRADVRGMYGGFLNKSAQVLKEGGVAVVYTKEPAAMKEALESRKEFHMEKEYCISEKNNGYLYIIRYRQGERT
;
A
#
# COMPACT_ATOMS: atom_id res chain seq x y z
N MET A 1 27.07 4.58 30.32
CA MET A 1 26.93 5.95 29.77
C MET A 1 27.71 7.00 30.55
N GLU A 2 27.76 6.91 31.88
CA GLU A 2 28.41 7.89 32.77
C GLU A 2 29.88 8.21 32.44
N ASN A 3 30.70 7.21 32.09
CA ASN A 3 32.10 7.43 31.67
C ASN A 3 32.20 8.32 30.41
N ILE A 4 31.32 8.09 29.42
CA ILE A 4 31.27 8.90 28.19
C ILE A 4 30.89 10.34 28.54
N TYR A 5 29.86 10.52 29.37
CA TYR A 5 29.41 11.84 29.82
C TYR A 5 30.55 12.62 30.52
N ARG A 6 31.25 11.99 31.46
CA ARG A 6 32.40 12.62 32.16
C ARG A 6 33.55 12.98 31.21
N LYS A 7 33.85 12.14 30.21
CA LYS A 7 34.89 12.43 29.21
C LYS A 7 34.50 13.58 28.29
N LEU A 8 33.22 13.68 27.91
CA LEU A 8 32.71 14.80 27.12
C LEU A 8 32.80 16.12 27.91
N LEU A 9 32.42 16.14 29.19
CA LEU A 9 32.57 17.34 30.03
C LEU A 9 34.04 17.81 30.15
N LYS A 10 34.99 16.88 30.11
CA LYS A 10 36.44 17.17 30.13
C LYS A 10 37.05 17.40 28.74
N LYS A 11 36.24 17.45 27.68
CA LYS A 11 36.67 17.54 26.28
C LYS A 11 37.72 16.50 25.86
N THR A 12 37.69 15.30 26.45
CA THR A 12 38.65 14.22 26.15
C THR A 12 38.10 13.32 25.05
N ASP A 13 38.91 13.00 24.04
CA ASP A 13 38.55 12.12 22.91
C ASP A 13 37.18 12.43 22.30
N LEU A 14 36.85 13.72 22.12
CA LEU A 14 35.50 14.22 21.80
C LEU A 14 34.80 13.41 20.71
N ARG A 15 35.46 13.25 19.55
CA ARG A 15 34.87 12.56 18.40
C ARG A 15 34.51 11.10 18.70
N ALA A 16 35.39 10.36 19.37
CA ALA A 16 35.14 8.96 19.69
C ALA A 16 33.97 8.83 20.69
N ASN A 17 33.93 9.69 21.70
CA ASN A 17 32.89 9.69 22.71
C ASN A 17 31.52 10.15 22.15
N LEU A 18 31.48 11.13 21.25
CA LEU A 18 30.24 11.55 20.58
C LEU A 18 29.68 10.44 19.67
N ILE A 19 30.54 9.73 18.92
CA ILE A 19 30.10 8.59 18.10
C ILE A 19 29.48 7.49 18.97
N GLN A 20 30.13 7.16 20.09
CA GLN A 20 29.60 6.17 21.03
C GLN A 20 28.28 6.63 21.67
N LEU A 21 28.20 7.90 22.10
CA LEU A 21 26.98 8.46 22.67
C LEU A 21 25.83 8.38 21.67
N LYS A 22 26.04 8.82 20.42
CA LYS A 22 25.03 8.76 19.36
C LYS A 22 24.49 7.35 19.15
N GLN A 23 25.32 6.32 19.21
CA GLN A 23 24.86 4.93 19.09
C GLN A 23 23.98 4.50 20.26
N LEU A 24 24.31 4.91 21.49
CA LEU A 24 23.51 4.61 22.67
C LEU A 24 22.14 5.30 22.62
N LEU A 25 22.07 6.52 22.08
CA LEU A 25 20.85 7.32 21.95
C LEU A 25 19.86 6.78 20.91
N LYS A 26 20.22 5.77 20.11
CA LYS A 26 19.26 5.11 19.20
C LYS A 26 18.15 4.36 19.92
N THR A 27 18.35 4.03 21.21
CA THR A 27 17.36 3.32 22.03
C THR A 27 16.66 4.29 22.98
N GLU A 28 15.38 4.05 23.26
CA GLU A 28 14.64 4.83 24.25
C GLU A 28 15.30 4.74 25.65
N LYS A 29 15.80 3.56 26.01
CA LYS A 29 16.56 3.35 27.26
C LYS A 29 17.79 4.26 27.35
N GLY A 30 18.59 4.31 26.28
CA GLY A 30 19.79 5.14 26.23
C GLY A 30 19.48 6.64 26.33
N ARG A 31 18.42 7.10 25.66
CA ARG A 31 17.96 8.51 25.78
C ARG A 31 17.57 8.86 27.21
N ARG A 32 16.74 8.03 27.85
CA ARG A 32 16.34 8.23 29.26
C ARG A 32 17.51 8.21 30.23
N GLU A 33 18.50 7.35 30.02
CA GLU A 33 19.72 7.29 30.85
C GLU A 33 20.54 8.59 30.71
N PHE A 34 20.69 9.09 29.49
CA PHE A 34 21.46 10.32 29.24
C PHE A 34 20.76 11.56 29.78
N GLU A 35 19.45 11.66 29.61
CA GLU A 35 18.63 12.74 30.16
C GLU A 35 18.76 12.82 31.69
N LYS A 36 18.76 11.67 32.38
CA LYS A 36 18.95 11.62 33.83
C LYS A 36 20.34 12.09 34.26
N LEU A 37 21.38 11.69 33.53
CA LEU A 37 22.77 12.06 33.84
C LEU A 37 23.05 13.55 33.60
N SER A 38 22.51 14.08 32.51
CA SER A 38 22.71 15.48 32.09
C SER A 38 21.75 16.47 32.76
N GLY A 39 20.68 15.99 33.41
CA GLY A 39 19.62 16.83 33.92
C GLY A 39 18.86 17.59 32.82
N LYS A 40 18.88 17.06 31.58
CA LYS A 40 18.40 17.73 30.35
C LYS A 40 19.07 19.08 30.04
N ASN A 41 20.23 19.37 30.66
CA ASN A 41 21.07 20.49 30.26
C ASN A 41 22.13 20.00 29.26
N TYR A 42 22.11 20.59 28.06
CA TYR A 42 22.98 20.22 26.95
C TYR A 42 23.89 21.37 26.50
N ASP A 43 24.05 22.43 27.31
CA ASP A 43 24.84 23.62 26.96
C ASP A 43 26.30 23.25 26.62
N PHE A 44 26.85 22.25 27.32
CA PHE A 44 28.19 21.75 27.06
C PHE A 44 28.32 21.10 25.66
N LEU A 45 27.25 20.47 25.14
CA LEU A 45 27.22 19.94 23.79
C LEU A 45 27.14 21.07 22.77
N MET A 46 26.33 22.10 23.01
CA MET A 46 26.22 23.25 22.09
C MET A 46 27.60 23.91 21.85
N ARG A 47 28.46 23.97 22.87
CA ARG A 47 29.85 24.47 22.74
C ARG A 47 30.73 23.63 21.79
N PHE A 48 30.34 22.41 21.45
CA PHE A 48 31.10 21.57 20.51
C PHE A 48 30.76 21.86 19.05
N LEU A 49 29.77 22.71 18.77
CA LEU A 49 29.42 23.16 17.42
C LEU A 49 30.43 24.14 16.84
N VAL A 50 31.38 24.66 17.63
CA VAL A 50 32.46 25.55 17.17
C VAL A 50 33.84 24.89 17.21
N GLU A 51 33.91 23.57 17.44
CA GLU A 51 35.19 22.84 17.46
C GLU A 51 35.76 22.69 16.05
N GLU A 52 37.08 22.67 15.93
CA GLU A 52 37.79 22.65 14.63
C GLU A 52 37.45 21.40 13.79
N ASP A 53 37.31 20.21 14.40
CA ASP A 53 36.99 18.97 13.69
C ASP A 53 35.52 18.96 13.22
N PRO A 54 35.23 18.97 11.90
CA PRO A 54 33.87 18.87 11.37
C PRO A 54 33.16 17.60 11.85
N LYS A 55 33.95 16.55 12.09
CA LYS A 55 33.65 15.33 12.86
C LYS A 55 32.80 15.57 14.10
N VAL A 56 33.33 16.45 14.94
CA VAL A 56 32.81 16.76 16.27
C VAL A 56 31.54 17.58 16.13
N ARG A 57 31.56 18.63 15.30
CA ARG A 57 30.38 19.48 15.05
C ARG A 57 29.18 18.69 14.53
N LYS A 58 29.39 17.90 13.47
CA LYS A 58 28.39 16.98 12.90
C LYS A 58 27.74 16.07 13.93
N ASN A 59 28.55 15.31 14.68
CA ASN A 59 27.99 14.36 15.65
C ASN A 59 27.28 15.08 16.79
N THR A 60 27.73 16.29 17.15
CA THR A 60 27.06 17.13 18.14
C THR A 60 25.69 17.56 17.67
N ALA A 61 25.57 18.08 16.44
CA ALA A 61 24.27 18.46 15.86
C ALA A 61 23.30 17.27 15.83
N GLU A 62 23.74 16.11 15.33
CA GLU A 62 22.93 14.88 15.30
C GLU A 62 22.46 14.44 16.71
N ILE A 63 23.29 14.63 17.74
CA ILE A 63 22.93 14.31 19.14
C ILE A 63 21.89 15.29 19.67
N LEU A 64 22.05 16.60 19.43
CA LEU A 64 21.11 17.63 19.87
C LEU A 64 19.72 17.42 19.24
N GLY A 65 19.68 17.07 17.95
CA GLY A 65 18.44 16.67 17.27
C GLY A 65 17.82 15.40 17.86
N ALA A 66 18.62 14.35 18.08
CA ALA A 66 18.13 13.08 18.63
C ALA A 66 17.62 13.17 20.08
N LEU A 67 18.08 14.17 20.83
CA LEU A 67 17.64 14.50 22.18
C LEU A 67 16.41 15.44 22.20
N HIS A 68 15.95 15.91 21.04
CA HIS A 68 14.87 16.90 20.91
C HIS A 68 15.14 18.16 21.76
N CYS A 69 16.35 18.71 21.68
CA CYS A 69 16.76 19.89 22.43
C CYS A 69 16.34 21.19 21.71
N ASP A 70 15.09 21.65 21.90
CA ASP A 70 14.60 22.88 21.25
C ASP A 70 15.42 24.13 21.63
N ALA A 71 16.01 24.18 22.83
CA ALA A 71 16.90 25.26 23.24
C ALA A 71 18.19 25.39 22.40
N ALA A 72 18.48 24.39 21.54
CA ALA A 72 19.65 24.40 20.66
C ALA A 72 19.34 24.97 19.27
N VAL A 73 18.10 25.30 18.94
CA VAL A 73 17.70 25.65 17.56
C VAL A 73 18.52 26.83 17.02
N ASP A 74 18.56 27.96 17.74
CA ASP A 74 19.33 29.14 17.34
C ASP A 74 20.82 28.81 17.16
N VAL A 75 21.41 28.10 18.12
CA VAL A 75 22.84 27.75 18.07
C VAL A 75 23.16 26.79 16.93
N LEU A 76 22.23 25.88 16.61
CA LEU A 76 22.37 24.97 15.46
C LEU A 76 22.24 25.71 14.13
N TYR A 77 21.36 26.71 14.07
CA TYR A 77 21.17 27.54 12.90
C TYR A 77 22.39 28.43 12.64
N ASP A 78 22.87 29.15 13.65
CA ASP A 78 24.10 29.95 13.59
C ASP A 78 25.30 29.09 13.13
N ALA A 79 25.43 27.89 13.70
CA ALA A 79 26.48 26.95 13.32
C ALA A 79 26.32 26.43 11.88
N TYR A 80 25.08 26.24 11.41
CA TYR A 80 24.79 25.85 10.03
C TYR A 80 25.12 26.98 9.04
N GLU A 81 24.81 28.23 9.37
CA GLU A 81 25.17 29.39 8.54
C GLU A 81 26.69 29.51 8.40
N ALA A 82 27.43 29.40 9.51
CA ALA A 82 28.88 29.49 9.55
C ALA A 82 29.63 28.24 9.01
N GLU A 83 28.92 27.17 8.62
CA GLU A 83 29.56 25.90 8.26
C GLU A 83 30.07 25.87 6.81
N ASP A 84 31.38 26.04 6.62
CA ASP A 84 32.00 25.91 5.29
C ASP A 84 32.19 24.45 4.84
N THR A 85 32.09 23.48 5.75
CA THR A 85 32.33 22.07 5.42
C THR A 85 31.09 21.42 4.79
N LEU A 86 31.00 21.45 3.46
CA LEU A 86 29.85 20.97 2.69
C LEU A 86 29.35 19.57 3.07
N PHE A 87 30.24 18.62 3.40
CA PHE A 87 29.85 17.24 3.66
C PHE A 87 29.07 17.02 4.96
N ILE A 88 28.96 18.02 5.84
CA ILE A 88 28.20 17.95 7.09
C ILE A 88 27.02 18.93 7.16
N ARG A 89 26.91 19.90 6.24
CA ARG A 89 25.80 20.89 6.21
C ARG A 89 24.43 20.22 6.24
N GLY A 90 24.22 19.17 5.43
CA GLY A 90 22.96 18.42 5.43
C GLY A 90 22.63 17.70 6.74
N ASP A 91 23.63 17.41 7.59
CA ASP A 91 23.39 16.77 8.90
C ASP A 91 22.87 17.78 9.94
N TYR A 92 23.23 19.06 9.84
CA TYR A 92 22.61 20.12 10.67
C TYR A 92 21.14 20.30 10.33
N VAL A 93 20.81 20.33 9.03
CA VAL A 93 19.43 20.45 8.57
C VAL A 93 18.60 19.26 9.06
N ASP A 94 19.11 18.03 8.96
CA ASP A 94 18.44 16.85 9.51
C ASP A 94 18.25 16.93 11.03
N ALA A 95 19.23 17.47 11.78
CA ALA A 95 19.12 17.66 13.21
C ALA A 95 18.04 18.70 13.58
N MET A 96 18.04 19.86 12.91
CA MET A 96 17.03 20.90 13.10
C MET A 96 15.63 20.42 12.70
N ASN A 97 15.52 19.53 11.72
CA ASN A 97 14.22 18.95 11.35
C ASN A 97 13.56 18.19 12.51
N MET A 98 14.33 17.69 13.49
CA MET A 98 13.81 17.03 14.70
C MET A 98 13.33 18.01 15.79
N LEU A 99 13.53 19.31 15.60
CA LEU A 99 13.24 20.39 16.54
C LEU A 99 12.17 21.35 15.97
N ASP A 100 11.66 22.29 16.77
CA ASP A 100 10.79 23.36 16.23
C ASP A 100 11.61 24.53 15.67
N CYS A 101 12.01 24.45 14.40
CA CYS A 101 12.79 25.49 13.71
C CYS A 101 11.97 26.32 12.70
N ARG A 102 10.66 26.50 12.94
CA ARG A 102 9.75 27.19 11.99
C ARG A 102 10.10 28.66 11.75
N GLU A 103 10.79 29.31 12.68
CA GLU A 103 11.22 30.71 12.54
C GLU A 103 12.22 30.90 11.39
N TYR A 104 13.08 29.90 11.13
CA TYR A 104 14.10 29.91 10.08
C TYR A 104 13.61 29.37 8.72
N LEU A 105 12.31 29.12 8.59
CA LEU A 105 11.76 28.43 7.42
C LEU A 105 11.92 29.20 6.10
N ASN A 106 11.86 30.53 6.15
CA ASN A 106 12.08 31.35 4.96
C ASN A 106 13.54 31.26 4.49
N ASP A 107 14.48 31.30 5.43
CA ASP A 107 15.90 31.23 5.14
C ASP A 107 16.28 29.86 4.55
N PHE A 108 15.70 28.76 5.07
CA PHE A 108 15.86 27.43 4.46
C PHE A 108 15.35 27.36 3.02
N LYS A 109 14.25 28.07 2.69
CA LYS A 109 13.72 28.12 1.31
C LYS A 109 14.61 28.96 0.40
N GLU A 110 15.11 30.09 0.88
CA GLU A 110 16.06 30.93 0.13
C GLU A 110 17.33 30.15 -0.16
N ARG A 111 17.89 29.47 0.85
CA ARG A 111 19.05 28.62 0.69
C ARG A 111 18.82 27.46 -0.28
N LEU A 112 17.67 26.80 -0.21
CA LEU A 112 17.33 25.74 -1.17
C LEU A 112 17.30 26.28 -2.61
N LYS A 113 16.72 27.46 -2.82
CA LYS A 113 16.65 28.12 -4.13
C LYS A 113 18.04 28.46 -4.66
N GLU A 114 18.92 29.04 -3.83
CA GLU A 114 20.32 29.32 -4.19
C GLU A 114 21.04 28.05 -4.67
N LEU A 115 20.90 26.95 -3.93
CA LEU A 115 21.53 25.69 -4.27
C LEU A 115 20.99 25.12 -5.59
N GLU A 116 19.69 25.30 -5.86
CA GLU A 116 19.03 24.85 -7.10
C GLU A 116 19.49 25.63 -8.33
N GLU A 117 19.78 26.93 -8.18
CA GLU A 117 20.26 27.82 -9.24
C GLU A 117 21.78 27.68 -9.49
N THR A 118 22.53 27.20 -8.50
CA THR A 118 23.99 27.05 -8.57
C THR A 118 24.40 25.71 -9.22
N GLN A 119 25.41 25.74 -10.11
CA GLN A 119 26.08 24.52 -10.60
C GLN A 119 27.34 24.24 -9.76
N PRO A 120 27.32 23.26 -8.84
CA PRO A 120 28.49 22.94 -8.02
C PRO A 120 29.57 22.23 -8.82
N ALA A 121 30.82 22.30 -8.34
CA ALA A 121 31.93 21.53 -8.88
C ALA A 121 31.63 20.01 -8.82
N PRO A 122 32.18 19.18 -9.73
CA PRO A 122 31.89 17.75 -9.78
C PRO A 122 32.11 17.01 -8.46
N GLU A 123 33.13 17.42 -7.70
CA GLU A 123 33.53 16.82 -6.42
C GLU A 123 32.56 17.18 -5.28
N GLU A 124 31.97 18.38 -5.32
CA GLU A 124 31.06 18.92 -4.30
C GLU A 124 29.61 18.53 -4.54
N ARG A 125 29.28 18.12 -5.77
CA ARG A 125 27.92 17.82 -6.22
C ARG A 125 27.18 16.87 -5.29
N LYS A 126 27.86 15.84 -4.77
CA LYS A 126 27.26 14.88 -3.83
C LYS A 126 26.82 15.54 -2.51
N HIS A 127 27.59 16.52 -2.03
CA HIS A 127 27.34 17.20 -0.77
C HIS A 127 26.23 18.25 -0.91
N VAL A 128 26.25 19.01 -2.00
CA VAL A 128 25.17 19.95 -2.33
C VAL A 128 23.82 19.24 -2.51
N GLU A 129 23.79 18.11 -3.22
CA GLU A 129 22.55 17.33 -3.38
C GLU A 129 22.06 16.75 -2.05
N ARG A 130 22.97 16.42 -1.11
CA ARG A 130 22.60 15.98 0.24
C ARG A 130 21.96 17.09 1.05
N GLU A 131 22.49 18.32 0.97
CA GLU A 131 21.93 19.49 1.64
C GLU A 131 20.55 19.86 1.07
N LYS A 132 20.42 19.96 -0.27
CA LYS A 132 19.12 20.18 -0.94
C LYS A 132 18.06 19.19 -0.48
N LYS A 133 18.42 17.91 -0.41
CA LYS A 133 17.50 16.86 0.03
C LYS A 133 17.06 17.06 1.48
N ALA A 134 17.99 17.42 2.37
CA ALA A 134 17.68 17.70 3.77
C ALA A 134 16.76 18.93 3.90
N LEU A 135 17.05 20.01 3.17
CA LEU A 135 16.26 21.24 3.18
C LEU A 135 14.83 21.00 2.66
N ARG A 136 14.68 20.30 1.52
CA ARG A 136 13.37 19.93 0.98
C ARG A 136 12.55 19.13 1.98
N GLN A 137 13.18 18.16 2.67
CA GLN A 137 12.50 17.34 3.67
C GLN A 137 12.11 18.17 4.90
N LEU A 138 13.01 19.03 5.39
CA LEU A 138 12.72 19.93 6.51
C LEU A 138 11.55 20.85 6.18
N ILE A 139 11.62 21.58 5.07
CA ILE A 139 10.57 22.52 4.63
C ILE A 139 9.24 21.77 4.55
N LEU A 140 9.25 20.58 3.94
CA LEU A 140 8.07 19.75 3.82
C LEU A 140 7.48 19.34 5.17
N ASP A 141 8.32 18.90 6.11
CA ASP A 141 7.88 18.45 7.44
C ASP A 141 7.33 19.62 8.28
N LYS A 142 7.84 20.85 8.08
CA LYS A 142 7.38 22.05 8.81
C LYS A 142 6.12 22.68 8.22
N GLU A 143 6.00 22.77 6.90
CA GLU A 143 4.82 23.33 6.23
C GLU A 143 3.66 22.34 6.11
N GLY A 144 3.98 21.05 6.16
CA GLY A 144 3.04 20.00 5.79
C GLY A 144 2.89 19.87 4.28
N LEU A 145 2.53 18.68 3.83
CA LEU A 145 2.35 18.42 2.41
C LEU A 145 1.02 19.00 1.91
N LYS A 146 1.06 20.07 1.11
CA LYS A 146 -0.06 20.43 0.24
C LYS A 146 -0.12 19.40 -0.89
N LYS A 147 -1.02 18.41 -0.76
CA LYS A 147 -1.27 17.42 -1.81
C LYS A 147 -1.85 18.12 -3.04
N HIS A 148 -1.41 17.70 -4.22
CA HIS A 148 -1.99 18.17 -5.47
C HIS A 148 -3.43 17.66 -5.61
N THR A 149 -4.26 18.47 -6.25
CA THR A 149 -5.65 18.17 -6.54
C THR A 149 -5.76 17.52 -7.92
N PHE A 150 -6.27 16.29 -7.98
CA PHE A 150 -6.53 15.63 -9.25
C PHE A 150 -7.73 16.29 -9.95
N CYS A 151 -7.55 16.72 -11.21
CA CYS A 151 -8.59 17.33 -12.06
C CYS A 151 -8.84 16.52 -13.35
N GLY A 152 -8.34 15.30 -13.39
CA GLY A 152 -8.31 14.43 -14.56
C GLY A 152 -9.56 13.58 -14.81
N TYR A 153 -10.68 13.85 -14.12
CA TYR A 153 -11.85 12.98 -14.14
C TYR A 153 -12.54 12.93 -15.50
N GLU A 154 -12.87 14.08 -16.09
CA GLU A 154 -13.63 14.23 -17.33
C GLU A 154 -12.71 14.55 -18.53
N ARG A 155 -11.71 13.70 -18.76
CA ARG A 155 -10.84 13.80 -19.95
C ARG A 155 -10.34 12.44 -20.39
N GLU A 156 -9.97 12.35 -21.67
CA GLU A 156 -9.43 11.10 -22.22
C GLU A 156 -8.14 10.69 -21.51
N ASN A 157 -8.18 9.48 -20.94
CA ASN A 157 -7.03 8.79 -20.38
C ASN A 157 -6.98 7.35 -20.89
N GLU A 158 -5.79 6.87 -21.25
CA GLU A 158 -5.55 5.43 -21.44
C GLU A 158 -5.09 4.84 -20.10
N VAL A 159 -5.86 3.87 -19.59
CA VAL A 159 -5.66 3.32 -18.25
C VAL A 159 -5.68 1.79 -18.26
N ILE A 160 -5.09 1.20 -17.23
CA ILE A 160 -5.12 -0.22 -16.92
C ILE A 160 -5.78 -0.40 -15.55
N LEU A 161 -6.91 -1.08 -15.54
CA LEU A 161 -7.53 -1.63 -14.34
C LEU A 161 -6.88 -2.98 -14.04
N THR A 162 -5.99 -3.01 -13.04
CA THR A 162 -5.33 -4.26 -12.65
C THR A 162 -6.32 -5.21 -12.00
N THR A 163 -6.27 -6.49 -12.35
CA THR A 163 -7.15 -7.50 -11.74
C THR A 163 -6.55 -8.90 -11.90
N MET A 164 -7.11 -9.88 -11.20
CA MET A 164 -6.68 -11.26 -11.33
C MET A 164 -7.08 -11.86 -12.67
N ARG A 165 -6.32 -12.87 -13.12
CA ARG A 165 -6.63 -13.62 -14.34
C ARG A 165 -8.07 -14.15 -14.34
N ALA A 166 -8.53 -14.66 -13.20
CA ALA A 166 -9.89 -15.21 -13.05
C ALA A 166 -11.00 -14.17 -13.23
N PHE A 167 -10.78 -12.93 -12.78
CA PHE A 167 -11.79 -11.86 -12.82
C PHE A 167 -11.73 -11.04 -14.11
N ARG A 168 -10.63 -11.12 -14.87
CA ARG A 168 -10.34 -10.26 -16.03
C ARG A 168 -11.47 -10.17 -17.06
N SER A 169 -12.09 -11.30 -17.40
CA SER A 169 -13.18 -11.34 -18.37
C SER A 169 -14.45 -10.65 -17.85
N MET A 170 -14.71 -10.74 -16.55
CA MET A 170 -15.85 -10.07 -15.91
C MET A 170 -15.59 -8.57 -15.80
N THR A 171 -14.42 -8.16 -15.28
CA THR A 171 -14.04 -6.74 -15.21
C THR A 171 -14.12 -6.06 -16.57
N ALA A 172 -13.69 -6.75 -17.65
CA ALA A 172 -13.79 -6.21 -19.01
C ALA A 172 -15.25 -5.99 -19.46
N LYS A 173 -16.17 -6.88 -19.07
CA LYS A 173 -17.61 -6.73 -19.34
C LYS A 173 -18.21 -5.56 -18.56
N GLU A 174 -17.87 -5.42 -17.28
CA GLU A 174 -18.33 -4.31 -16.44
C GLU A 174 -17.85 -2.96 -16.97
N VAL A 175 -16.57 -2.88 -17.38
CA VAL A 175 -16.02 -1.71 -18.05
C VAL A 175 -16.79 -1.39 -19.32
N SER A 176 -17.01 -2.39 -20.18
CA SER A 176 -17.67 -2.15 -21.47
C SER A 176 -19.12 -1.71 -21.28
N LYS A 177 -19.80 -2.26 -20.27
CA LYS A 177 -21.16 -1.85 -19.88
C LYS A 177 -21.19 -0.42 -19.35
N SER A 178 -20.21 -0.04 -18.52
CA SER A 178 -20.22 1.27 -17.84
C SER A 178 -19.75 2.42 -18.74
N THR A 179 -18.84 2.14 -19.68
CA THR A 179 -18.23 3.15 -20.56
C THR A 179 -18.82 3.17 -21.98
N GLY A 180 -19.50 2.11 -22.40
CA GLY A 180 -19.90 1.91 -23.80
C GLY A 180 -18.73 1.64 -24.75
N LYS A 181 -17.49 1.53 -24.25
CA LYS A 181 -16.26 1.32 -25.03
C LYS A 181 -15.69 -0.08 -24.80
N PRO A 182 -15.08 -0.71 -25.82
CA PRO A 182 -14.44 -2.00 -25.65
C PRO A 182 -13.20 -1.89 -24.76
N ALA A 183 -12.96 -2.93 -23.96
CA ALA A 183 -11.79 -3.03 -23.10
C ALA A 183 -10.89 -4.21 -23.52
N VAL A 184 -9.58 -3.97 -23.59
CA VAL A 184 -8.57 -4.95 -24.02
C VAL A 184 -8.01 -5.69 -22.82
N LYS A 185 -8.12 -7.02 -22.82
CA LYS A 185 -7.54 -7.87 -21.77
C LYS A 185 -6.01 -7.90 -21.91
N THR A 186 -5.29 -7.60 -20.83
CA THR A 186 -3.81 -7.63 -20.78
C THR A 186 -3.32 -8.63 -19.73
N GLY A 187 -2.00 -8.86 -19.64
CA GLY A 187 -1.42 -9.67 -18.57
C GLY A 187 -1.72 -9.12 -17.17
N ALA A 188 -1.73 -7.79 -17.02
CA ALA A 188 -1.95 -7.09 -15.75
C ALA A 188 -3.42 -6.91 -15.37
N GLY A 189 -4.35 -6.97 -16.34
CA GLY A 189 -5.78 -6.76 -16.10
C GLY A 189 -6.53 -6.37 -17.36
N VAL A 190 -7.16 -5.19 -17.35
CA VAL A 190 -7.98 -4.67 -18.45
C VAL A 190 -7.50 -3.26 -18.81
N LYS A 191 -7.14 -3.05 -20.08
CA LYS A 191 -6.72 -1.75 -20.63
C LYS A 191 -7.86 -1.13 -21.44
N LEU A 192 -8.08 0.17 -21.29
CA LEU A 192 -9.11 0.92 -21.99
C LEU A 192 -8.72 2.39 -22.16
N ARG A 193 -9.36 3.05 -23.12
CA ARG A 193 -9.46 4.51 -23.14
C ARG A 193 -10.79 4.93 -22.56
N VAL A 194 -10.78 5.92 -21.69
CA VAL A 194 -11.95 6.39 -20.95
C VAL A 194 -11.94 7.92 -20.91
N ASP A 195 -13.10 8.52 -21.19
CA ASP A 195 -13.24 9.98 -21.23
C ASP A 195 -13.77 10.54 -19.90
N ASP A 196 -14.44 9.70 -19.11
CA ASP A 196 -14.91 10.02 -17.77
C ASP A 196 -14.54 8.88 -16.81
N LEU A 197 -13.54 9.11 -15.95
CA LEU A 197 -13.09 8.14 -14.96
C LEU A 197 -14.19 7.76 -13.96
N ASN A 198 -15.17 8.63 -13.69
CA ASN A 198 -16.24 8.33 -12.74
C ASN A 198 -17.07 7.11 -13.18
N THR A 199 -17.15 6.85 -14.49
CA THR A 199 -17.84 5.67 -15.04
C THR A 199 -17.19 4.34 -14.65
N ILE A 200 -15.91 4.33 -14.28
CA ILE A 200 -15.16 3.10 -13.94
C ILE A 200 -14.70 3.03 -12.49
N LEU A 201 -14.62 4.17 -11.79
CA LEU A 201 -14.15 4.22 -10.39
C LEU A 201 -15.05 3.43 -9.43
N GLY A 202 -16.33 3.20 -9.77
CA GLY A 202 -17.24 2.37 -9.00
C GLY A 202 -17.06 0.85 -9.19
N ILE A 203 -16.29 0.40 -10.19
CA ILE A 203 -16.14 -1.03 -10.49
C ILE A 203 -15.35 -1.73 -9.37
N ARG A 204 -15.99 -2.70 -8.72
CA ARG A 204 -15.43 -3.37 -7.52
C ARG A 204 -14.44 -4.49 -7.83
N THR A 205 -14.39 -4.96 -9.09
CA THR A 205 -13.63 -6.16 -9.49
C THR A 205 -12.18 -5.89 -9.93
N PHE A 206 -11.74 -4.63 -9.93
CA PHE A 206 -10.33 -4.28 -10.15
C PHE A 206 -9.62 -3.95 -8.82
N LYS A 207 -8.30 -4.04 -8.81
CA LYS A 207 -7.46 -3.78 -7.63
C LYS A 207 -6.90 -2.37 -7.63
N GLU A 208 -6.25 -1.96 -8.72
CA GLU A 208 -5.61 -0.64 -8.87
C GLU A 208 -5.90 -0.06 -10.26
N LEU A 209 -6.06 1.27 -10.32
CA LEU A 209 -6.09 2.07 -11.54
C LEU A 209 -4.68 2.59 -11.86
N LEU A 210 -4.19 2.29 -13.06
CA LEU A 210 -2.88 2.73 -13.54
C LEU A 210 -3.04 3.51 -14.84
N PHE A 211 -2.34 4.64 -14.99
CA PHE A 211 -2.30 5.44 -16.21
C PHE A 211 -1.12 5.03 -17.07
N VAL A 212 -1.34 4.88 -18.37
CA VAL A 212 -0.34 4.42 -19.32
C VAL A 212 0.57 5.58 -19.75
N ILE A 213 1.89 5.34 -19.73
CA ILE A 213 2.90 6.26 -20.28
C ILE A 213 3.24 5.85 -21.72
N HIS A 214 3.28 6.81 -22.62
CA HIS A 214 3.56 6.64 -24.04
C HIS A 214 4.86 7.35 -24.46
N LYS A 215 5.47 6.85 -25.53
CA LYS A 215 6.54 7.56 -26.24
C LYS A 215 5.95 8.68 -27.09
N LYS A 216 6.50 9.89 -27.04
CA LYS A 216 5.98 11.04 -27.82
C LYS A 216 6.05 10.85 -29.35
N ALA A 217 7.04 10.11 -29.84
CA ALA A 217 7.36 10.03 -31.27
C ALA A 217 6.66 8.88 -32.05
N LEU A 218 5.92 8.00 -31.37
CA LEU A 218 5.21 6.88 -32.01
C LEU A 218 3.84 6.72 -31.34
N SER A 219 2.79 7.15 -32.03
CA SER A 219 1.41 6.96 -31.58
C SER A 219 1.08 5.47 -31.52
N GLY A 220 1.05 4.89 -30.31
CA GLY A 220 0.34 3.64 -30.04
C GLY A 220 1.17 2.45 -29.57
N THR A 221 2.49 2.53 -29.46
CA THR A 221 3.30 1.47 -28.81
C THR A 221 3.65 1.86 -27.38
N GLY A 222 3.45 0.91 -26.46
CA GLY A 222 3.79 1.10 -25.04
C GLY A 222 5.28 1.33 -24.85
N LEU A 223 5.63 2.19 -23.88
CA LEU A 223 7.03 2.40 -23.50
C LEU A 223 7.58 1.16 -22.79
N LEU A 224 8.73 0.65 -23.23
CA LEU A 224 9.49 -0.39 -22.53
C LEU A 224 10.84 0.18 -22.14
N LEU A 225 11.18 0.04 -20.86
CA LEU A 225 12.39 0.59 -20.27
C LEU A 225 13.39 -0.52 -19.94
N PRO A 226 14.69 -0.32 -20.20
CA PRO A 226 15.72 -1.27 -19.80
C PRO A 226 15.91 -1.29 -18.28
N ALA A 227 16.54 -2.34 -17.74
CA ALA A 227 16.92 -2.46 -16.34
C ALA A 227 18.14 -1.58 -15.96
N ASP A 228 18.06 -0.28 -16.23
CA ASP A 228 19.14 0.71 -16.06
C ASP A 228 18.51 2.06 -15.67
N GLY A 229 18.81 2.56 -14.46
CA GLY A 229 18.08 3.69 -13.89
C GLY A 229 18.32 5.00 -14.64
N GLU A 230 19.52 5.19 -15.18
CA GLU A 230 19.86 6.36 -15.99
C GLU A 230 19.15 6.35 -17.35
N LYS A 231 19.15 5.20 -18.03
CA LYS A 231 18.41 5.04 -19.30
C LYS A 231 16.91 5.17 -19.08
N MET A 232 16.37 4.61 -18.00
CA MET A 232 14.97 4.77 -17.60
C MET A 232 14.59 6.25 -17.51
N ALA A 233 15.36 7.03 -16.74
CA ALA A 233 15.07 8.44 -16.53
C ALA A 233 15.13 9.24 -17.84
N LYS A 234 16.12 8.96 -18.71
CA LYS A 234 16.21 9.59 -20.04
C LYS A 234 14.98 9.28 -20.91
N MET A 235 14.60 8.01 -21.01
CA MET A 235 13.44 7.59 -21.82
C MET A 235 12.12 8.13 -21.26
N LEU A 236 11.98 8.24 -19.93
CA LEU A 236 10.82 8.84 -19.29
C LEU A 236 10.76 10.37 -19.52
N LYS A 237 11.90 11.06 -19.58
CA LYS A 237 11.95 12.48 -19.98
C LYS A 237 11.49 12.71 -21.43
N GLU A 238 11.76 11.75 -22.31
CA GLU A 238 11.32 11.76 -23.71
C GLU A 238 9.88 11.25 -23.90
N SER A 239 9.23 10.80 -22.83
CA SER A 239 7.84 10.29 -22.81
C SER A 239 6.80 11.36 -22.46
N ASP A 240 5.52 11.02 -22.57
CA ASP A 240 4.41 11.87 -22.13
C ASP A 240 4.21 11.92 -20.59
N MET A 241 5.09 11.28 -19.80
CA MET A 241 4.90 11.12 -18.35
C MET A 241 4.62 12.45 -17.62
N MET A 242 5.42 13.49 -17.83
CA MET A 242 5.18 14.78 -17.16
C MET A 242 3.93 15.50 -17.67
N GLU A 243 3.62 15.39 -18.96
CA GLU A 243 2.39 15.95 -19.52
C GLU A 243 1.16 15.25 -18.92
N LEU A 244 1.23 13.93 -18.74
CA LEU A 244 0.21 13.12 -18.11
C LEU A 244 -0.01 13.49 -16.64
N ILE A 245 1.06 13.82 -15.91
CA ILE A 245 0.98 14.33 -14.53
C ILE A 245 0.38 15.73 -14.52
N GLU A 246 0.97 16.68 -15.23
CA GLU A 246 0.61 18.10 -15.20
C GLU A 246 -0.79 18.36 -15.80
N LYS A 247 -1.26 17.55 -16.76
CA LYS A 247 -2.63 17.69 -17.30
C LYS A 247 -3.69 17.19 -16.32
N ASN A 248 -3.35 16.27 -15.42
CA ASN A 248 -4.30 15.64 -14.51
C ASN A 248 -4.29 16.27 -13.10
N HIS A 249 -3.50 17.33 -12.87
CA HIS A 249 -3.44 18.04 -11.60
C HIS A 249 -3.60 19.55 -11.79
N VAL A 250 -4.25 20.20 -10.82
CA VAL A 250 -4.49 21.64 -10.80
C VAL A 250 -3.18 22.40 -10.58
N GLU A 251 -2.53 22.10 -9.45
CA GLU A 251 -1.27 22.72 -9.07
C GLU A 251 -0.13 22.19 -9.96
N LYS A 252 0.89 23.03 -10.16
CA LYS A 252 2.11 22.66 -10.87
C LYS A 252 3.17 22.29 -9.84
N GLY A 253 4.15 21.51 -10.31
CA GLY A 253 5.12 20.83 -9.46
C GLY A 253 5.88 21.73 -8.46
N PRO A 254 6.64 21.11 -7.55
CA PRO A 254 7.13 19.74 -7.66
C PRO A 254 6.13 18.67 -7.20
N PHE A 255 6.06 17.55 -7.92
CA PHE A 255 5.26 16.39 -7.52
C PHE A 255 6.10 15.39 -6.73
N TYR A 256 5.53 14.86 -5.64
CA TYR A 256 6.20 13.87 -4.83
C TYR A 256 5.90 12.46 -5.35
N PHE A 257 6.94 11.73 -5.73
CA PHE A 257 6.80 10.41 -6.31
C PHE A 257 7.56 9.33 -5.55
N ARG A 258 7.19 8.07 -5.79
CA ARG A 258 8.01 6.91 -5.45
C ARG A 258 8.12 5.96 -6.65
N ILE A 259 9.11 5.07 -6.62
CA ILE A 259 9.22 3.98 -7.60
C ILE A 259 8.68 2.68 -7.00
N GLY A 260 7.68 2.11 -7.65
CA GLY A 260 7.11 0.80 -7.32
C GLY A 260 7.50 -0.25 -8.36
N ILE A 261 8.43 -1.15 -8.02
CA ILE A 261 8.86 -2.21 -8.95
C ILE A 261 8.12 -3.52 -8.67
N GLN A 262 7.43 -4.05 -9.68
CA GLN A 262 6.83 -5.38 -9.73
C GLN A 262 7.69 -6.29 -10.59
N THR A 263 8.54 -7.06 -9.92
CA THR A 263 9.50 -7.98 -10.54
C THR A 263 9.48 -9.34 -9.84
N ARG A 264 9.95 -10.38 -10.54
CA ARG A 264 10.26 -11.69 -9.97
C ARG A 264 11.68 -11.78 -9.38
N GLN A 265 12.49 -10.74 -9.54
CA GLN A 265 13.89 -10.66 -9.11
C GLN A 265 14.06 -10.58 -7.59
N HIS A 266 15.31 -10.79 -7.14
CA HIS A 266 15.71 -10.76 -5.75
C HIS A 266 15.51 -9.34 -5.14
N PRO A 267 15.08 -9.20 -3.86
CA PRO A 267 14.76 -7.91 -3.25
C PRO A 267 15.89 -6.86 -3.30
N GLN A 268 17.15 -7.29 -3.34
CA GLN A 268 18.30 -6.38 -3.37
C GLN A 268 18.46 -5.66 -4.71
N GLU A 269 18.36 -6.37 -5.84
CA GLU A 269 18.45 -5.79 -7.19
C GLU A 269 17.34 -4.76 -7.41
N LYS A 270 16.14 -5.10 -6.95
CA LYS A 270 14.98 -4.21 -6.94
C LYS A 270 15.26 -2.89 -6.21
N ALA A 271 15.84 -2.96 -5.01
CA ALA A 271 16.14 -1.76 -4.22
C ALA A 271 17.21 -0.88 -4.87
N SER A 272 18.23 -1.51 -5.46
CA SER A 272 19.29 -0.79 -6.18
C SER A 272 18.74 -0.03 -7.39
N LEU A 273 17.99 -0.72 -8.25
CA LEU A 273 17.40 -0.12 -9.46
C LEU A 273 16.43 1.01 -9.12
N ALA A 274 15.57 0.82 -8.10
CA ALA A 274 14.65 1.86 -7.65
C ALA A 274 15.39 3.11 -7.14
N LYS A 275 16.48 2.92 -6.39
CA LYS A 275 17.28 4.04 -5.87
C LYS A 275 17.99 4.80 -7.00
N GLU A 276 18.59 4.07 -7.94
CA GLU A 276 19.27 4.65 -9.10
C GLU A 276 18.29 5.42 -9.99
N ALA A 277 17.18 4.80 -10.38
CA ALA A 277 16.16 5.44 -11.22
C ALA A 277 15.54 6.67 -10.56
N ALA A 278 15.29 6.63 -9.24
CA ALA A 278 14.74 7.78 -8.53
C ALA A 278 15.70 8.98 -8.53
N ALA A 279 16.99 8.75 -8.24
CA ALA A 279 18.01 9.80 -8.27
C ALA A 279 18.18 10.38 -9.69
N ALA A 280 18.17 9.51 -10.71
CA ALA A 280 18.24 9.95 -12.10
C ALA A 280 17.02 10.79 -12.50
N LEU A 281 15.80 10.40 -12.09
CA LEU A 281 14.56 11.12 -12.36
C LEU A 281 14.55 12.53 -11.75
N GLU A 282 14.91 12.69 -10.46
CA GLU A 282 14.99 14.01 -9.83
C GLU A 282 15.91 14.96 -10.60
N ARG A 283 17.06 14.43 -11.05
CA ARG A 283 18.06 15.19 -11.81
C ARG A 283 17.55 15.59 -13.18
N VAL A 284 17.01 14.66 -13.98
CA VAL A 284 16.61 14.96 -15.37
C VAL A 284 15.35 15.83 -15.45
N PHE A 285 14.50 15.81 -14.41
CA PHE A 285 13.31 16.65 -14.29
C PHE A 285 13.55 17.94 -13.48
N HIS A 286 14.80 18.26 -13.13
CA HIS A 286 15.20 19.52 -12.52
C HIS A 286 14.34 19.91 -11.30
N GLY A 287 14.11 18.95 -10.40
CA GLY A 287 13.33 19.17 -9.19
C GLY A 287 11.81 19.17 -9.36
N LYS A 288 11.25 19.12 -10.58
CA LYS A 288 9.80 18.97 -10.79
C LYS A 288 9.21 17.66 -10.25
N LEU A 289 10.06 16.65 -10.05
CA LEU A 289 9.74 15.40 -9.39
C LEU A 289 10.68 15.22 -8.21
N ILE A 290 10.14 14.93 -7.03
CA ILE A 290 10.90 14.73 -5.80
C ILE A 290 10.59 13.34 -5.24
N ASN A 291 11.60 12.50 -5.02
CA ASN A 291 11.40 11.17 -4.46
C ASN A 291 11.05 11.27 -2.97
N SER A 292 9.93 10.67 -2.57
CA SER A 292 9.51 10.57 -1.17
C SER A 292 9.02 9.18 -0.85
N ALA A 293 9.56 8.59 0.22
CA ALA A 293 9.14 7.26 0.67
C ALA A 293 7.79 7.27 1.40
N SER A 294 7.42 8.41 2.01
CA SER A 294 6.29 8.52 2.94
C SER A 294 5.25 9.55 2.52
N HIS A 295 5.62 10.57 1.74
CA HIS A 295 4.74 11.66 1.34
C HIS A 295 4.55 11.75 -0.18
N TYR A 296 4.64 10.63 -0.89
CA TYR A 296 4.37 10.60 -2.32
C TYR A 296 2.87 10.73 -2.60
N GLU A 297 2.54 11.36 -3.72
CA GLU A 297 1.19 11.41 -4.29
C GLU A 297 1.13 10.67 -5.64
N ILE A 298 2.30 10.32 -6.18
CA ILE A 298 2.45 9.57 -7.43
C ILE A 298 3.33 8.36 -7.18
N GLU A 299 2.97 7.22 -7.76
CA GLU A 299 3.89 6.10 -7.90
C GLU A 299 4.14 5.82 -9.38
N LEU A 300 5.42 5.84 -9.75
CA LEU A 300 5.90 5.27 -11.00
C LEU A 300 5.99 3.76 -10.81
N ARG A 301 4.99 3.05 -11.33
CA ARG A 301 4.89 1.60 -11.30
C ARG A 301 5.69 1.02 -12.48
N LEU A 302 6.72 0.24 -12.19
CA LEU A 302 7.52 -0.50 -13.17
C LEU A 302 7.14 -1.98 -13.11
N VAL A 303 6.50 -2.49 -14.17
CA VAL A 303 6.10 -3.90 -14.27
C VAL A 303 7.07 -4.62 -15.19
N GLN A 304 7.81 -5.60 -14.65
CA GLN A 304 8.79 -6.34 -15.43
C GLN A 304 8.12 -7.33 -16.41
N ASP A 305 8.58 -7.36 -17.65
CA ASP A 305 8.23 -8.39 -18.63
C ASP A 305 9.10 -9.66 -18.46
N LYS A 306 9.01 -10.59 -19.42
CA LYS A 306 9.77 -11.86 -19.35
C LYS A 306 11.22 -11.67 -19.78
N GLU A 307 11.48 -10.67 -20.61
CA GLU A 307 12.76 -10.30 -21.19
C GLU A 307 13.60 -9.42 -20.25
N GLY A 308 13.02 -9.03 -19.10
CA GLY A 308 13.68 -8.26 -18.05
C GLY A 308 13.52 -6.75 -18.18
N ASN A 309 12.82 -6.26 -19.21
CA ASN A 309 12.48 -4.86 -19.38
C ASN A 309 11.25 -4.50 -18.54
N TYR A 310 10.98 -3.20 -18.44
CA TYR A 310 9.95 -2.65 -17.57
C TYR A 310 8.93 -1.83 -18.34
N TYR A 311 7.66 -2.18 -18.18
CA TYR A 311 6.54 -1.37 -18.61
C TYR A 311 6.19 -0.34 -17.52
N PRO A 312 6.33 0.98 -17.78
CA PRO A 312 6.05 2.02 -16.81
C PRO A 312 4.58 2.47 -16.84
N CYS A 313 4.00 2.68 -15.67
CA CYS A 313 2.68 3.28 -15.48
C CYS A 313 2.70 4.26 -14.32
N LEU A 314 1.73 5.16 -14.26
CA LEU A 314 1.51 6.03 -13.10
C LEU A 314 0.32 5.54 -12.28
N LYS A 315 0.49 5.50 -10.96
CA LYS A 315 -0.62 5.43 -10.01
C LYS A 315 -0.72 6.77 -9.30
N PHE A 316 -1.88 7.41 -9.39
CA PHE A 316 -2.16 8.65 -8.69
C PHE A 316 -2.86 8.37 -7.36
N PHE A 317 -2.22 8.74 -6.26
CA PHE A 317 -2.79 8.73 -4.90
C PHE A 317 -3.59 10.00 -4.59
N THR A 318 -3.63 10.94 -5.54
CA THR A 318 -4.53 12.10 -5.55
C THR A 318 -5.96 11.73 -5.96
N ILE A 319 -6.18 10.52 -6.49
CA ILE A 319 -7.51 9.95 -6.72
C ILE A 319 -7.91 9.11 -5.50
N PRO A 320 -8.94 9.49 -4.74
CA PRO A 320 -9.41 8.67 -3.63
C PRO A 320 -10.16 7.43 -4.15
N ASP A 321 -9.98 6.29 -3.47
CA ASP A 321 -10.69 5.04 -3.75
C ASP A 321 -11.72 4.77 -2.66
N HIS A 322 -12.99 5.08 -2.96
CA HIS A 322 -14.10 4.99 -2.02
C HIS A 322 -14.87 3.65 -2.07
N ARG A 323 -14.48 2.73 -2.97
CA ARG A 323 -15.25 1.49 -3.21
C ARG A 323 -15.44 0.65 -1.95
N PHE A 324 -14.47 0.69 -1.05
CA PHE A 324 -14.39 -0.19 0.11
C PHE A 324 -14.34 0.58 1.44
N ASP A 325 -14.86 1.80 1.49
CA ASP A 325 -14.86 2.66 2.68
C ASP A 325 -15.53 2.04 3.91
N TYR A 326 -16.40 1.05 3.70
CA TYR A 326 -17.01 0.27 4.76
C TYR A 326 -15.99 -0.54 5.57
N ARG A 327 -14.85 -0.94 4.97
CA ARG A 327 -13.85 -1.79 5.60
C ARG A 327 -12.88 -0.96 6.44
N ARG A 328 -13.37 -0.41 7.55
CA ARG A 328 -12.52 0.29 8.52
C ARG A 328 -11.78 -0.66 9.45
N TYR A 329 -12.35 -1.83 9.72
CA TYR A 329 -11.77 -2.82 10.61
C TYR A 329 -11.49 -4.12 9.86
N TYR A 330 -10.30 -4.70 10.08
CA TYR A 330 -9.90 -5.93 9.40
C TYR A 330 -9.19 -6.89 10.36
N ILE A 331 -9.10 -8.14 9.91
CA ILE A 331 -8.26 -9.19 10.49
C ILE A 331 -7.15 -9.51 9.48
N SER A 332 -5.95 -9.84 9.96
CA SER A 332 -4.77 -10.02 9.10
C SER A 332 -4.96 -11.13 8.05
N ALA A 333 -5.67 -12.20 8.41
CA ALA A 333 -5.98 -13.31 7.52
C ALA A 333 -7.20 -13.08 6.61
N GLY A 334 -7.89 -11.94 6.74
CA GLY A 334 -9.17 -11.70 6.07
C GLY A 334 -9.02 -11.38 4.58
N MET A 335 -9.97 -11.88 3.80
CA MET A 335 -10.08 -11.60 2.37
C MET A 335 -10.09 -10.08 2.07
N GLN A 336 -9.42 -9.69 0.99
CA GLN A 336 -9.45 -8.32 0.48
C GLN A 336 -10.78 -8.06 -0.25
N PRO A 337 -11.39 -6.87 -0.12
CA PRO A 337 -12.70 -6.59 -0.72
C PRO A 337 -12.78 -6.81 -2.23
N PHE A 338 -11.77 -6.40 -3.01
CA PHE A 338 -11.77 -6.64 -4.46
C PHE A 338 -11.77 -8.14 -4.82
N MET A 339 -11.20 -9.00 -3.94
CA MET A 339 -11.26 -10.46 -4.10
C MET A 339 -12.68 -10.97 -3.85
N ALA A 340 -13.31 -10.50 -2.77
CA ALA A 340 -14.68 -10.84 -2.42
C ALA A 340 -15.65 -10.40 -3.53
N ALA A 341 -15.55 -9.15 -4.00
CA ALA A 341 -16.29 -8.64 -5.15
C ALA A 341 -16.09 -9.51 -6.40
N GLY A 342 -14.85 -9.90 -6.68
CA GLY A 342 -14.50 -10.78 -7.79
C GLY A 342 -15.14 -12.18 -7.67
N ILE A 343 -15.10 -12.78 -6.49
CA ILE A 343 -15.70 -14.09 -6.19
C ILE A 343 -17.22 -14.05 -6.34
N ILE A 344 -17.88 -13.05 -5.74
CA ILE A 344 -19.32 -12.87 -5.84
C ILE A 344 -19.73 -12.62 -7.29
N GLY A 345 -18.98 -11.78 -8.02
CA GLY A 345 -19.27 -11.53 -9.43
C GLY A 345 -19.15 -12.79 -10.30
N LEU A 346 -18.18 -13.67 -10.04
CA LEU A 346 -18.09 -14.98 -10.71
C LEU A 346 -19.26 -15.90 -10.36
N ALA A 347 -19.69 -15.89 -9.10
CA ALA A 347 -20.83 -16.67 -8.63
C ALA A 347 -22.19 -16.13 -9.10
N GLY A 348 -22.23 -14.87 -9.57
CA GLY A 348 -23.42 -14.15 -10.02
C GLY A 348 -24.51 -14.97 -10.74
N PRO A 349 -24.17 -15.78 -11.76
CA PRO A 349 -25.16 -16.60 -12.48
C PRO A 349 -25.92 -17.63 -11.63
N TRP A 350 -25.46 -17.93 -10.41
CA TRP A 350 -26.07 -18.88 -9.49
C TRP A 350 -26.72 -18.21 -8.26
N LEU A 351 -26.54 -16.91 -8.09
CA LEU A 351 -27.09 -16.14 -6.97
C LEU A 351 -28.53 -15.70 -7.27
N LYS A 352 -29.36 -15.57 -6.23
CA LYS A 352 -30.75 -15.11 -6.31
C LYS A 352 -30.89 -13.68 -5.80
N GLU A 353 -31.83 -12.94 -6.35
CA GLU A 353 -32.32 -11.71 -5.70
C GLU A 353 -33.13 -12.09 -4.45
N GLU A 354 -33.15 -11.20 -3.45
CA GLU A 354 -33.87 -11.42 -2.19
C GLU A 354 -33.47 -12.71 -1.46
N ALA A 355 -32.23 -13.19 -1.67
CA ALA A 355 -31.74 -14.42 -1.07
C ALA A 355 -31.60 -14.31 0.46
N GLN A 356 -31.84 -15.42 1.15
CA GLN A 356 -31.35 -15.61 2.52
C GLN A 356 -29.93 -16.17 2.43
N VAL A 357 -28.95 -15.41 2.91
CA VAL A 357 -27.52 -15.71 2.75
C VAL A 357 -26.88 -16.03 4.10
N MET A 358 -26.02 -17.04 4.13
CA MET A 358 -25.20 -17.40 5.28
C MET A 358 -23.71 -17.39 4.92
N ASP A 359 -22.87 -16.81 5.77
CA ASP A 359 -21.43 -17.02 5.78
C ASP A 359 -21.01 -17.72 7.09
N PRO A 360 -20.65 -19.01 7.04
CA PRO A 360 -20.33 -19.83 8.20
C PRO A 360 -19.01 -19.44 8.88
N PHE A 361 -18.10 -18.77 8.15
CA PHE A 361 -16.74 -18.44 8.59
C PHE A 361 -16.44 -16.97 8.25
N CYS A 362 -17.31 -16.07 8.70
CA CYS A 362 -17.43 -14.74 8.11
C CYS A 362 -16.29 -13.77 8.43
N GLY A 363 -15.46 -14.05 9.43
CA GLY A 363 -14.40 -13.15 9.87
C GLY A 363 -14.91 -11.73 10.12
N ALA A 364 -14.37 -10.77 9.37
CA ALA A 364 -14.77 -9.35 9.45
C ALA A 364 -15.94 -8.97 8.51
N GLY A 365 -16.67 -9.96 7.97
CA GLY A 365 -17.90 -9.79 7.20
C GLY A 365 -17.74 -9.37 5.74
N THR A 366 -16.53 -9.39 5.19
CA THR A 366 -16.23 -8.84 3.84
C THR A 366 -17.10 -9.47 2.75
N LEU A 367 -17.27 -10.81 2.73
CA LEU A 367 -18.02 -11.51 1.69
C LEU A 367 -19.51 -11.17 1.71
N LEU A 368 -20.15 -11.15 2.89
CA LEU A 368 -21.56 -10.77 3.03
C LEU A 368 -21.84 -9.31 2.61
N VAL A 369 -20.91 -8.40 2.92
CA VAL A 369 -21.03 -7.01 2.48
C VAL A 369 -20.91 -6.90 0.95
N GLU A 370 -19.90 -7.54 0.34
CA GLU A 370 -19.76 -7.55 -1.12
C GLU A 370 -20.94 -8.26 -1.81
N ARG A 371 -21.49 -9.31 -1.21
CA ARG A 371 -22.70 -9.98 -1.68
C ARG A 371 -23.90 -9.04 -1.71
N SER A 372 -24.06 -8.24 -0.67
CA SER A 372 -25.15 -7.26 -0.55
C SER A 372 -24.98 -6.07 -1.50
N TYR A 373 -23.74 -5.69 -1.85
CA TYR A 373 -23.47 -4.72 -2.92
C TYR A 373 -23.77 -5.28 -4.31
N TYR A 374 -23.61 -6.60 -4.52
CA TYR A 374 -23.86 -7.23 -5.82
C TYR A 374 -25.35 -7.27 -6.18
N SER A 375 -26.20 -7.70 -5.25
CA SER A 375 -27.66 -7.61 -5.38
C SER A 375 -28.34 -7.64 -4.00
N HIS A 376 -29.56 -7.13 -3.91
CA HIS A 376 -30.31 -7.08 -2.65
C HIS A 376 -30.47 -8.47 -2.04
N THR A 377 -30.26 -8.57 -0.73
CA THR A 377 -30.47 -9.80 0.05
C THR A 377 -31.61 -9.56 1.03
N LYS A 378 -32.49 -10.55 1.18
CA LYS A 378 -33.61 -10.47 2.14
C LYS A 378 -33.10 -10.47 3.57
N SER A 379 -32.09 -11.30 3.84
CA SER A 379 -31.43 -11.37 5.14
C SER A 379 -30.07 -12.03 5.00
N SER A 380 -29.05 -11.48 5.65
CA SER A 380 -27.70 -12.02 5.65
C SER A 380 -27.23 -12.35 7.07
N TYR A 381 -26.64 -13.53 7.25
CA TYR A 381 -26.15 -14.03 8.53
C TYR A 381 -24.69 -14.44 8.43
N GLY A 382 -23.90 -14.12 9.45
CA GLY A 382 -22.50 -14.50 9.52
C GLY A 382 -22.16 -15.11 10.88
N THR A 383 -21.48 -16.26 10.89
CA THR A 383 -20.93 -16.86 12.10
C THR A 383 -19.42 -16.85 12.08
N ASP A 384 -18.81 -16.74 13.26
CA ASP A 384 -17.37 -16.91 13.47
C ASP A 384 -17.12 -17.23 14.94
N ILE A 385 -16.13 -18.08 15.21
CA ILE A 385 -15.72 -18.44 16.57
C ILE A 385 -14.93 -17.30 17.23
N PHE A 386 -14.29 -16.44 16.45
CA PHE A 386 -13.47 -15.35 16.96
C PHE A 386 -14.32 -14.09 17.21
N GLY A 387 -14.62 -13.84 18.49
CA GLY A 387 -15.51 -12.74 18.90
C GLY A 387 -15.04 -11.35 18.43
N GLU A 388 -13.73 -11.10 18.34
CA GLU A 388 -13.19 -9.83 17.83
C GLU A 388 -13.52 -9.63 16.35
N ALA A 389 -13.45 -10.70 15.53
CA ALA A 389 -13.81 -10.64 14.12
C ALA A 389 -15.29 -10.25 13.96
N ILE A 390 -16.17 -10.84 14.76
CA ILE A 390 -17.62 -10.50 14.80
C ILE A 390 -17.85 -9.04 15.19
N ALA A 391 -17.13 -8.52 16.18
CA ALA A 391 -17.23 -7.10 16.55
C ALA A 391 -16.85 -6.18 15.39
N LYS A 392 -15.76 -6.51 14.68
CA LYS A 392 -15.31 -5.79 13.47
C LYS A 392 -16.33 -5.90 12.33
N ALA A 393 -16.90 -7.09 12.12
CA ALA A 393 -17.92 -7.34 11.09
C ALA A 393 -19.17 -6.48 11.30
N ARG A 394 -19.67 -6.41 12.54
CA ARG A 394 -20.80 -5.53 12.91
C ARG A 394 -20.48 -4.06 12.65
N ALA A 395 -19.27 -3.60 12.98
CA ALA A 395 -18.86 -2.22 12.72
C ALA A 395 -18.79 -1.92 11.22
N ASN A 396 -18.18 -2.80 10.43
CA ASN A 396 -18.09 -2.66 8.97
C ASN A 396 -19.46 -2.64 8.30
N ALA A 397 -20.38 -3.54 8.67
CA ALA A 397 -21.73 -3.57 8.11
C ALA A 397 -22.56 -2.34 8.48
N ARG A 398 -22.40 -1.80 9.69
CA ARG A 398 -23.01 -0.52 10.08
C ARG A 398 -22.50 0.64 9.20
N ILE A 399 -21.19 0.69 8.91
CA ILE A 399 -20.62 1.71 8.01
C ILE A 399 -21.16 1.54 6.58
N ALA A 400 -21.33 0.29 6.13
CA ALA A 400 -21.95 -0.01 4.83
C ALA A 400 -23.46 0.32 4.79
N GLY A 401 -24.11 0.56 5.94
CA GLY A 401 -25.56 0.72 6.03
C GLY A 401 -26.34 -0.58 5.76
N MET A 402 -25.72 -1.75 5.99
CA MET A 402 -26.29 -3.05 5.64
C MET A 402 -26.76 -3.82 6.88
N PRO A 403 -28.02 -4.27 6.93
CA PRO A 403 -28.55 -5.04 8.06
C PRO A 403 -28.10 -6.51 7.99
N ILE A 404 -26.87 -6.78 8.45
CA ILE A 404 -26.27 -8.12 8.48
C ILE A 404 -26.20 -8.62 9.94
N HIS A 405 -26.66 -9.86 10.17
CA HIS A 405 -26.72 -10.48 11.48
C HIS A 405 -25.45 -11.30 11.77
N PHE A 406 -24.52 -10.73 12.52
CA PHE A 406 -23.30 -11.43 12.94
C PHE A 406 -23.43 -12.05 14.32
N ILE A 407 -23.07 -13.33 14.44
CA ILE A 407 -23.25 -14.16 15.63
C ILE A 407 -21.90 -14.80 15.98
N ASN A 408 -21.41 -14.57 17.19
CA ASN A 408 -20.23 -15.27 17.67
C ASN A 408 -20.62 -16.69 18.11
N ARG A 409 -20.39 -17.66 17.22
CA ARG A 409 -20.82 -19.05 17.35
C ARG A 409 -20.01 -19.90 16.37
N ASP A 410 -19.76 -21.16 16.75
CA ASP A 410 -19.31 -22.19 15.82
C ASP A 410 -20.44 -22.54 14.83
N PHE A 411 -20.13 -22.54 13.53
CA PHE A 411 -21.07 -22.95 12.50
C PHE A 411 -21.59 -24.37 12.70
N MET A 412 -20.76 -25.30 13.21
CA MET A 412 -21.16 -26.69 13.42
C MET A 412 -22.32 -26.80 14.43
N ASP A 413 -22.34 -25.92 15.43
CA ASP A 413 -23.39 -25.82 16.46
C ASP A 413 -24.54 -24.88 16.08
N PHE A 414 -24.45 -24.19 14.96
CA PHE A 414 -25.41 -23.18 14.55
C PHE A 414 -26.80 -23.79 14.29
N LYS A 415 -27.87 -23.12 14.75
CA LYS A 415 -29.26 -23.51 14.49
C LYS A 415 -30.05 -22.29 14.09
N HIS A 416 -30.94 -22.45 13.13
CA HIS A 416 -31.88 -21.41 12.71
C HIS A 416 -33.18 -22.06 12.24
N ASP A 417 -34.31 -21.43 12.56
CA ASP A 417 -35.64 -21.87 12.16
C ASP A 417 -35.91 -21.85 10.65
N TYR A 418 -35.09 -21.14 9.87
CA TYR A 418 -35.24 -21.00 8.42
C TYR A 418 -34.01 -21.51 7.69
N PHE A 419 -34.23 -22.03 6.49
CA PHE A 419 -33.18 -22.43 5.57
C PHE A 419 -32.65 -21.24 4.75
N PHE A 420 -31.42 -21.37 4.25
CA PHE A 420 -30.73 -20.40 3.42
C PHE A 420 -30.80 -20.78 1.95
N ASP A 421 -30.93 -19.78 1.08
CA ASP A 421 -30.82 -19.94 -0.36
C ASP A 421 -29.35 -20.08 -0.79
N GLU A 422 -28.46 -19.42 -0.06
CA GLU A 422 -27.05 -19.29 -0.38
C GLU A 422 -26.19 -19.47 0.88
N ILE A 423 -25.15 -20.29 0.77
CA ILE A 423 -23.98 -20.23 1.65
C ILE A 423 -22.84 -19.62 0.83
N ILE A 424 -22.20 -18.57 1.33
CA ILE A 424 -21.01 -17.98 0.71
C ILE A 424 -19.89 -17.95 1.73
N THR A 425 -18.71 -18.46 1.42
CA THR A 425 -17.65 -18.57 2.44
C THR A 425 -16.25 -18.55 1.87
N ASP A 426 -15.34 -17.92 2.62
CA ASP A 426 -13.90 -18.16 2.56
C ASP A 426 -13.57 -19.20 3.63
N MET A 427 -13.17 -20.40 3.22
CA MET A 427 -12.86 -21.49 4.16
C MET A 427 -11.63 -21.12 5.00
N PRO A 428 -11.64 -21.40 6.32
CA PRO A 428 -10.50 -21.09 7.18
C PRO A 428 -9.22 -21.76 6.68
N ASP A 429 -8.08 -21.07 6.82
CA ASP A 429 -6.77 -21.60 6.45
C ASP A 429 -6.40 -22.80 7.31
N GLN A 430 -6.20 -23.96 6.68
CA GLN A 430 -5.90 -25.24 7.35
C GLN A 430 -4.43 -25.65 7.20
N SER A 431 -3.55 -24.77 6.71
CA SER A 431 -2.16 -25.12 6.38
C SER A 431 -1.32 -25.66 7.55
N GLN A 432 -1.73 -25.39 8.79
CA GLN A 432 -1.06 -25.87 10.02
C GLN A 432 -1.75 -27.08 10.66
N GLN A 433 -2.84 -27.59 10.07
CA GLN A 433 -3.65 -28.67 10.64
C GLN A 433 -3.27 -30.03 10.05
N SER A 434 -3.62 -31.11 10.77
CA SER A 434 -3.40 -32.46 10.25
C SER A 434 -4.36 -32.76 9.10
N ARG A 435 -3.98 -33.67 8.19
CA ARG A 435 -4.86 -34.09 7.09
C ARG A 435 -6.22 -34.63 7.59
N ALA A 436 -6.23 -35.30 8.74
CA ALA A 436 -7.46 -35.81 9.35
C ALA A 436 -8.37 -34.67 9.82
N ASP A 437 -7.81 -33.63 10.44
CA ASP A 437 -8.56 -32.46 10.90
C ASP A 437 -9.12 -31.66 9.71
N VAL A 438 -8.32 -31.48 8.65
CA VAL A 438 -8.78 -30.85 7.41
C VAL A 438 -9.95 -31.64 6.83
N ARG A 439 -9.83 -32.96 6.68
CA ARG A 439 -10.93 -33.80 6.18
C ARG A 439 -12.18 -33.70 7.05
N GLY A 440 -12.01 -33.69 8.38
CA GLY A 440 -13.08 -33.51 9.35
C GLY A 440 -13.79 -32.16 9.18
N MET A 441 -13.05 -31.06 9.02
CA MET A 441 -13.59 -29.71 8.83
C MET A 441 -14.46 -29.61 7.58
N TYR A 442 -13.96 -30.04 6.42
CA TYR A 442 -14.71 -29.96 5.15
C TYR A 442 -15.91 -30.89 5.15
N GLY A 443 -15.77 -32.08 5.73
CA GLY A 443 -16.88 -33.02 5.88
C GLY A 443 -17.97 -32.49 6.82
N GLY A 444 -17.58 -31.95 7.97
CA GLY A 444 -18.48 -31.30 8.92
C GLY A 444 -19.19 -30.10 8.31
N PHE A 445 -18.46 -29.27 7.56
CA PHE A 445 -19.01 -28.11 6.86
C PHE A 445 -20.13 -28.51 5.89
N LEU A 446 -19.91 -29.51 5.03
CA LEU A 446 -20.95 -29.96 4.09
C LEU A 446 -22.13 -30.64 4.81
N ASN A 447 -21.86 -31.47 5.82
CA ASN A 447 -22.92 -32.10 6.63
C ASN A 447 -23.81 -31.04 7.29
N LYS A 448 -23.20 -29.97 7.80
CA LYS A 448 -23.92 -28.87 8.42
C LYS A 448 -24.67 -28.03 7.39
N SER A 449 -24.04 -27.77 6.25
CA SER A 449 -24.64 -27.06 5.12
C SER A 449 -25.92 -27.74 4.64
N ALA A 450 -25.96 -29.08 4.59
CA ALA A 450 -27.15 -29.83 4.20
C ALA A 450 -28.33 -29.67 5.19
N GLN A 451 -28.06 -29.30 6.45
CA GLN A 451 -29.11 -29.06 7.45
C GLN A 451 -29.68 -27.64 7.37
N VAL A 452 -29.00 -26.71 6.71
CA VAL A 452 -29.36 -25.28 6.71
C VAL A 452 -29.61 -24.73 5.31
N LEU A 453 -29.23 -25.41 4.25
CA LEU A 453 -29.56 -25.03 2.87
C LEU A 453 -30.98 -25.49 2.49
N LYS A 454 -31.67 -24.65 1.73
CA LYS A 454 -32.91 -25.02 1.03
C LYS A 454 -32.59 -26.01 -0.08
N GLU A 455 -33.58 -26.83 -0.45
CA GLU A 455 -33.54 -27.60 -1.68
C GLU A 455 -33.23 -26.70 -2.88
N GLY A 456 -32.26 -27.08 -3.70
CA GLY A 456 -31.77 -26.27 -4.82
C GLY A 456 -30.91 -25.05 -4.40
N GLY A 457 -30.58 -24.90 -3.12
CA GLY A 457 -29.69 -23.87 -2.61
C GLY A 457 -28.25 -24.00 -3.12
N VAL A 458 -27.46 -22.94 -3.04
CA VAL A 458 -26.09 -22.89 -3.56
C VAL A 458 -25.09 -22.64 -2.44
N ALA A 459 -23.99 -23.39 -2.43
CA ALA A 459 -22.79 -23.08 -1.69
C ALA A 459 -21.71 -22.53 -2.64
N VAL A 460 -21.25 -21.31 -2.36
CA VAL A 460 -20.14 -20.62 -3.03
C VAL A 460 -18.94 -20.68 -2.09
N VAL A 461 -18.01 -21.58 -2.36
CA VAL A 461 -16.95 -21.95 -1.43
C VAL A 461 -15.60 -21.59 -2.01
N TYR A 462 -14.94 -20.57 -1.45
CA TYR A 462 -13.54 -20.27 -1.73
C TYR A 462 -12.64 -21.01 -0.73
N THR A 463 -11.58 -21.65 -1.22
CA THR A 463 -10.67 -22.44 -0.39
C THR A 463 -9.26 -22.48 -0.97
N LYS A 464 -8.27 -22.68 -0.07
CA LYS A 464 -6.89 -23.02 -0.42
C LYS A 464 -6.58 -24.53 -0.38
N GLU A 465 -7.57 -25.35 -0.04
CA GLU A 465 -7.48 -26.82 0.10
C GLU A 465 -8.39 -27.54 -0.93
N PRO A 466 -8.15 -27.37 -2.25
CA PRO A 466 -9.01 -27.95 -3.29
C PRO A 466 -9.12 -29.48 -3.22
N ALA A 467 -8.07 -30.17 -2.77
CA ALA A 467 -8.09 -31.62 -2.60
C ALA A 467 -9.07 -32.07 -1.51
N ALA A 468 -9.09 -31.38 -0.36
CA ALA A 468 -10.01 -31.69 0.73
C ALA A 468 -11.46 -31.39 0.35
N MET A 469 -11.70 -30.29 -0.37
CA MET A 469 -13.04 -29.96 -0.88
C MET A 469 -13.56 -31.03 -1.85
N LYS A 470 -12.72 -31.50 -2.78
CA LYS A 470 -13.10 -32.55 -3.75
C LYS A 470 -13.39 -33.88 -3.06
N GLU A 471 -12.51 -34.31 -2.14
CA GLU A 471 -12.72 -35.52 -1.33
C GLU A 471 -14.02 -35.46 -0.51
N ALA A 472 -14.35 -34.29 0.04
CA ALA A 472 -15.59 -34.09 0.79
C ALA A 472 -16.85 -34.12 -0.11
N LEU A 473 -16.78 -33.63 -1.35
CA LEU A 473 -17.88 -33.68 -2.31
C LEU A 473 -18.11 -35.10 -2.84
N GLU A 474 -17.06 -35.85 -3.14
CA GLU A 474 -17.18 -37.24 -3.64
C GLU A 474 -17.95 -38.17 -2.68
N SER A 475 -17.88 -37.88 -1.38
CA SER A 475 -18.56 -38.65 -0.33
C SER A 475 -20.01 -38.22 -0.06
N ARG A 476 -20.54 -37.19 -0.75
CA ARG A 476 -21.88 -36.63 -0.51
C ARG A 476 -22.63 -36.40 -1.81
N LYS A 477 -23.55 -37.32 -2.13
CA LYS A 477 -24.30 -37.32 -3.40
C LYS A 477 -25.28 -36.15 -3.52
N GLU A 478 -25.67 -35.56 -2.40
CA GLU A 478 -26.58 -34.42 -2.31
C GLU A 478 -25.93 -33.08 -2.70
N PHE A 479 -24.60 -33.03 -2.88
CA PHE A 479 -23.88 -31.82 -3.30
C PHE A 479 -23.30 -32.00 -4.70
N HIS A 480 -23.78 -31.21 -5.65
CA HIS A 480 -23.37 -31.26 -7.04
C HIS A 480 -22.49 -30.06 -7.40
N MET A 481 -21.28 -30.30 -7.87
CA MET A 481 -20.40 -29.22 -8.35
C MET A 481 -20.92 -28.69 -9.70
N GLU A 482 -21.35 -27.44 -9.71
CA GLU A 482 -21.82 -26.72 -10.91
C GLU A 482 -20.65 -26.08 -11.65
N LYS A 483 -19.67 -25.55 -10.90
CA LYS A 483 -18.52 -24.85 -11.47
C LYS A 483 -17.31 -24.84 -10.55
N GLU A 484 -16.12 -24.91 -11.15
CA GLU A 484 -14.83 -24.69 -10.50
C GLU A 484 -14.09 -23.55 -11.20
N TYR A 485 -13.53 -22.62 -10.43
CA TYR A 485 -12.65 -21.55 -10.91
C TYR A 485 -11.31 -21.61 -10.17
N CYS A 486 -10.21 -21.65 -10.92
CA CYS A 486 -8.89 -21.37 -10.38
C CYS A 486 -8.73 -19.85 -10.21
N ILE A 487 -8.74 -19.37 -8.96
CA ILE A 487 -8.60 -17.94 -8.65
C ILE A 487 -7.13 -17.55 -8.61
N SER A 488 -6.29 -18.38 -7.97
CA SER A 488 -4.86 -18.14 -7.84
C SER A 488 -4.06 -19.44 -7.73
N GLU A 489 -3.46 -19.88 -8.84
CA GLU A 489 -2.55 -21.03 -8.88
C GLU A 489 -1.44 -20.91 -7.83
N LYS A 490 -0.80 -19.73 -7.72
CA LYS A 490 0.31 -19.47 -6.78
C LYS A 490 -0.05 -19.72 -5.31
N ASN A 491 -1.30 -19.49 -4.94
CA ASN A 491 -1.76 -19.58 -3.55
C ASN A 491 -2.72 -20.76 -3.35
N ASN A 492 -2.78 -21.67 -4.34
CA ASN A 492 -3.72 -22.80 -4.38
C ASN A 492 -5.19 -22.41 -4.14
N GLY A 493 -5.58 -21.19 -4.54
CA GLY A 493 -6.91 -20.64 -4.25
C GLY A 493 -7.93 -20.98 -5.34
N TYR A 494 -8.98 -21.70 -4.96
CA TYR A 494 -10.05 -22.15 -5.84
C TYR A 494 -11.42 -21.73 -5.32
N LEU A 495 -12.35 -21.48 -6.26
CA LEU A 495 -13.75 -21.20 -5.99
C LEU A 495 -14.61 -22.34 -6.56
N TYR A 496 -15.48 -22.89 -5.72
CA TYR A 496 -16.43 -23.92 -6.07
C TYR A 496 -17.85 -23.37 -5.97
N ILE A 497 -18.64 -23.59 -7.02
CA ILE A 497 -20.09 -23.37 -7.01
C ILE A 497 -20.75 -24.74 -6.91
N ILE A 498 -21.48 -24.97 -5.83
CA ILE A 498 -22.01 -26.28 -5.45
C ILE A 498 -23.51 -26.13 -5.23
N ARG A 499 -24.31 -26.96 -5.88
CA ARG A 499 -25.77 -27.04 -5.70
C ARG A 499 -26.11 -28.13 -4.69
N TYR A 500 -26.96 -27.79 -3.72
CA TYR A 500 -27.56 -28.79 -2.84
C TYR A 500 -28.85 -29.33 -3.46
N ARG A 501 -28.96 -30.66 -3.53
CA ARG A 501 -30.18 -31.40 -3.88
C ARG A 501 -30.33 -32.57 -2.93
N GLN A 502 -31.36 -32.53 -2.10
CA GLN A 502 -31.73 -33.62 -1.22
C GLN A 502 -32.04 -34.83 -2.10
N GLY A 503 -31.19 -35.86 -2.03
CA GLY A 503 -31.39 -37.07 -2.82
C GLY A 503 -32.78 -37.65 -2.55
N GLU A 504 -33.41 -38.25 -3.58
CA GLU A 504 -34.60 -39.08 -3.39
C GLU A 504 -34.29 -40.06 -2.25
N ARG A 505 -35.02 -39.95 -1.14
CA ARG A 505 -35.01 -40.99 -0.11
C ARG A 505 -35.63 -42.24 -0.76
N THR A 506 -34.80 -43.11 -1.31
CA THR A 506 -35.19 -44.48 -1.65
C THR A 506 -35.60 -45.24 -0.39
#